data_AF-A0A9P7J1N4-F1
#
_entry.id   AF-A0A9P7J1N4-F1
#
_cell.length_a   1.000
_cell.length_b   1.000
_cell.length_c   1.000
_cell.angle_alpha   90.00
_cell.angle_beta   90.00
_cell.angle_gamma   90.00
#
_symmetry.space_group_name_H-M   'P 1'
#
loop_
_entity.id
_entity.type
_entity.pdbx_description
1 polymer ?
#
loop_
_entity_poly.entity_id
_entity_poly.type
_entity_poly.pdbx_seq_one_letter_code
_entity_poly.pdbx_strand_id
1 'polypeptide(L)'
;MHAPDDYLGKSHQYMRAKETEAGNADQFIVVDEAAKSRRAVWYVDQFANEDQVDDGVAESTDVVMKILIQTECLGINYINYITAKSSIEEGLDNCEVELPLTNDFYQPDPQDCGGPDFEYRQPQQHVWVIAEPGEFEESTDPELLNDFSPRPDKVIRLTEDAADSVGLVRSWTIPGDTKPIDLAQKEFPDGAVVLQQKCKPGFPWPADSL
;
A
#
# COMPACT_ATOMS: atom_id res chain seq x y z
N MET A 1 -19.87 -7.16 -13.99
CA MET A 1 -19.89 -8.27 -13.01
C MET A 1 -21.04 -7.95 -12.06
N HIS A 2 -22.06 -8.80 -11.99
CA HIS A 2 -23.13 -8.65 -11.00
C HIS A 2 -22.93 -9.73 -9.94
N ALA A 3 -23.05 -9.37 -8.66
CA ALA A 3 -23.07 -10.37 -7.60
C ALA A 3 -24.23 -11.34 -7.86
N PRO A 4 -24.05 -12.65 -7.64
CA PRO A 4 -25.12 -13.63 -7.75
C PRO A 4 -26.37 -13.23 -6.95
N ASP A 5 -27.57 -13.40 -7.52
CA ASP A 5 -28.84 -13.02 -6.88
C ASP A 5 -29.06 -13.75 -5.54
N ASP A 6 -28.44 -14.92 -5.36
CA ASP A 6 -28.53 -15.73 -4.15
C ASP A 6 -27.70 -15.21 -2.97
N TYR A 7 -26.89 -14.16 -3.16
CA TYR A 7 -26.07 -13.55 -2.09
C TYR A 7 -26.87 -12.56 -1.24
N LEU A 8 -28.01 -12.06 -1.71
CA LEU A 8 -28.82 -11.11 -0.96
C LEU A 8 -29.27 -11.71 0.38
N GLY A 9 -28.94 -11.01 1.48
CA GLY A 9 -29.25 -11.43 2.85
C GLY A 9 -28.45 -12.63 3.37
N LYS A 10 -27.37 -13.04 2.67
CA LYS A 10 -26.49 -14.12 3.11
C LYS A 10 -25.33 -13.61 3.95
N SER A 11 -24.75 -14.50 4.75
CA SER A 11 -23.54 -14.21 5.52
C SER A 11 -22.30 -14.14 4.61
N HIS A 12 -21.27 -13.42 5.04
CA HIS A 12 -19.99 -13.40 4.31
C HIS A 12 -19.35 -14.80 4.22
N GLN A 13 -19.56 -15.64 5.23
CA GLN A 13 -19.14 -17.03 5.23
C GLN A 13 -19.79 -17.82 4.08
N TYR A 14 -21.11 -17.65 3.88
CA TYR A 14 -21.82 -18.27 2.76
C TYR A 14 -21.29 -17.78 1.42
N MET A 15 -21.12 -16.46 1.27
CA MET A 15 -20.57 -15.87 0.03
C MET A 15 -19.17 -16.42 -0.26
N ARG A 16 -18.27 -16.44 0.74
CA ARG A 16 -16.92 -16.97 0.58
C ARG A 16 -16.92 -18.45 0.18
N ALA A 17 -17.75 -19.27 0.83
CA ALA A 17 -17.91 -20.68 0.47
C ALA A 17 -18.34 -20.85 -0.99
N LYS A 18 -19.31 -20.04 -1.47
CA LYS A 18 -19.77 -20.08 -2.86
C LYS A 18 -18.71 -19.65 -3.87
N GLU A 19 -17.96 -18.61 -3.56
CA GLU A 19 -16.82 -18.21 -4.40
C GLU A 19 -15.75 -19.32 -4.44
N THR A 20 -15.43 -19.94 -3.30
CA THR A 20 -14.49 -21.08 -3.23
C THR A 20 -14.98 -22.29 -4.03
N GLU A 21 -16.26 -22.65 -3.92
CA GLU A 21 -16.88 -23.71 -4.73
C GLU A 21 -16.82 -23.41 -6.24
N ALA A 22 -16.91 -22.13 -6.61
CA ALA A 22 -16.78 -21.65 -7.98
C ALA A 22 -15.32 -21.56 -8.48
N GLY A 23 -14.33 -21.83 -7.61
CA GLY A 23 -12.91 -21.75 -7.92
C GLY A 23 -12.32 -20.33 -7.86
N ASN A 24 -13.09 -19.35 -7.34
CA ASN A 24 -12.62 -18.00 -7.12
C ASN A 24 -11.94 -17.91 -5.75
N ALA A 25 -10.60 -17.83 -5.76
CA ALA A 25 -9.80 -17.70 -4.54
C ALA A 25 -9.52 -16.23 -4.16
N ASP A 26 -9.74 -15.29 -5.09
CA ASP A 26 -9.45 -13.88 -4.88
C ASP A 26 -10.39 -13.24 -3.84
N GLN A 27 -9.91 -12.12 -3.27
CA GLN A 27 -10.67 -11.33 -2.29
C GLN A 27 -11.80 -10.56 -2.97
N PHE A 28 -12.85 -10.27 -2.21
CA PHE A 28 -13.99 -9.51 -2.70
C PHE A 28 -14.53 -8.52 -1.67
N ILE A 29 -15.31 -7.57 -2.16
CA ILE A 29 -15.92 -6.51 -1.37
C ILE A 29 -17.42 -6.75 -1.25
N VAL A 30 -17.95 -6.66 -0.04
CA VAL A 30 -19.39 -6.65 0.21
C VAL A 30 -19.84 -5.23 0.55
N VAL A 31 -20.77 -4.72 -0.25
CA VAL A 31 -21.44 -3.44 -0.05
C VAL A 31 -22.84 -3.74 0.50
N ASP A 32 -23.02 -3.58 1.81
CA ASP A 32 -24.31 -3.78 2.48
C ASP A 32 -25.16 -2.49 2.48
N GLU A 33 -26.41 -2.58 2.95
CA GLU A 33 -27.33 -1.43 3.02
C GLU A 33 -26.82 -0.29 3.91
N ALA A 34 -25.95 -0.60 4.87
CA ALA A 34 -25.37 0.35 5.80
C ALA A 34 -24.04 0.93 5.31
N ALA A 35 -23.51 0.47 4.17
CA ALA A 35 -22.24 0.94 3.63
C ALA A 35 -22.22 2.47 3.46
N LYS A 36 -23.34 3.06 3.02
CA LYS A 36 -23.45 4.51 2.86
C LYS A 36 -23.45 5.26 4.20
N SER A 37 -24.14 4.75 5.22
CA SER A 37 -24.21 5.41 6.53
C SER A 37 -22.90 5.27 7.31
N ARG A 38 -22.25 4.11 7.22
CA ARG A 38 -20.94 3.85 7.85
C ARG A 38 -19.76 4.40 7.04
N ARG A 39 -19.98 4.77 5.76
CA ARG A 39 -18.92 5.07 4.79
C ARG A 39 -17.84 3.98 4.75
N ALA A 40 -18.27 2.73 4.83
CA ALA A 40 -17.39 1.57 4.98
C ALA A 40 -17.93 0.37 4.19
N VAL A 41 -17.03 -0.53 3.80
CA VAL A 41 -17.34 -1.75 3.08
C VAL A 41 -16.62 -2.93 3.74
N TRP A 42 -17.18 -4.12 3.61
CA TRP A 42 -16.51 -5.32 4.10
C TRP A 42 -15.52 -5.82 3.05
N TYR A 43 -14.26 -5.94 3.45
CA TYR A 43 -13.26 -6.70 2.73
C TYR A 43 -13.32 -8.16 3.20
N VAL A 44 -13.49 -9.09 2.28
CA VAL A 44 -13.58 -10.53 2.56
C VAL A 44 -12.46 -11.25 1.84
N ASP A 45 -11.60 -11.91 2.60
CA ASP A 45 -10.42 -12.62 2.10
C ASP A 45 -10.70 -14.12 2.02
N GLN A 46 -10.15 -14.91 2.93
CA GLN A 46 -10.21 -16.37 2.92
C GLN A 46 -10.82 -16.94 4.20
N PHE A 47 -11.07 -18.23 4.22
CA PHE A 47 -11.30 -18.95 5.47
C PHE A 47 -9.99 -19.02 6.27
N ALA A 48 -10.08 -19.01 7.59
CA ALA A 48 -8.93 -19.18 8.47
C ALA A 48 -8.21 -20.50 8.18
N ASN A 49 -6.88 -20.47 8.21
CA ASN A 49 -6.05 -21.67 8.05
C ASN A 49 -5.72 -22.33 9.41
N GLU A 50 -5.06 -23.48 9.37
CA GLU A 50 -4.71 -24.23 10.59
C GLU A 50 -3.79 -23.43 11.53
N ASP A 51 -2.79 -22.72 10.98
CA ASP A 51 -1.87 -21.89 11.77
C ASP A 51 -2.63 -20.79 12.54
N GLN A 52 -3.60 -20.13 11.91
CA GLN A 52 -4.43 -19.11 12.55
C GLN A 52 -5.33 -19.68 13.65
N VAL A 53 -5.75 -20.94 13.55
CA VAL A 53 -6.51 -21.59 14.62
C VAL A 53 -5.57 -21.95 15.78
N ASP A 54 -4.41 -22.51 15.47
CA ASP A 54 -3.40 -22.92 16.46
C ASP A 54 -2.83 -21.72 17.24
N ASP A 55 -2.66 -20.57 16.57
CA ASP A 55 -2.21 -19.31 17.17
C ASP A 55 -3.32 -18.57 17.93
N GLY A 56 -4.56 -19.09 17.91
CA GLY A 56 -5.70 -18.50 18.63
C GLY A 56 -6.30 -17.26 17.95
N VAL A 57 -5.99 -17.04 16.66
CA VAL A 57 -6.55 -15.97 15.84
C VAL A 57 -8.01 -16.26 15.48
N ALA A 58 -8.33 -17.50 15.14
CA ALA A 58 -9.68 -17.91 14.79
C ALA A 58 -10.12 -19.12 15.61
N GLU A 59 -11.41 -19.23 15.94
CA GLU A 59 -11.91 -20.37 16.73
C GLU A 59 -11.89 -21.69 15.94
N SER A 60 -11.89 -21.60 14.60
CA SER A 60 -11.86 -22.73 13.68
C SER A 60 -11.53 -22.31 12.25
N THR A 61 -11.24 -23.27 11.38
CA THR A 61 -11.03 -23.05 9.94
C THR A 61 -12.32 -22.69 9.18
N ASP A 62 -13.48 -22.73 9.83
CA ASP A 62 -14.76 -22.29 9.25
C ASP A 62 -14.98 -20.77 9.37
N VAL A 63 -14.10 -20.06 10.09
CA VAL A 63 -14.16 -18.60 10.25
C VAL A 63 -13.69 -17.91 9.00
N VAL A 64 -14.48 -16.97 8.48
CA VAL A 64 -14.06 -16.12 7.36
C VAL A 64 -13.25 -14.92 7.86
N MET A 65 -12.04 -14.76 7.32
CA MET A 65 -11.21 -13.58 7.53
C MET A 65 -11.82 -12.41 6.75
N LYS A 66 -12.35 -11.45 7.50
CA LYS A 66 -13.00 -10.25 6.96
C LYS A 66 -12.69 -9.06 7.85
N ILE A 67 -12.82 -7.85 7.30
CA ILE A 67 -12.67 -6.61 8.07
C ILE A 67 -13.55 -5.53 7.44
N LEU A 68 -14.18 -4.70 8.28
CA LEU A 68 -14.92 -3.53 7.84
C LEU A 68 -13.94 -2.39 7.65
N ILE A 69 -13.82 -1.83 6.44
CA ILE A 69 -12.84 -0.80 6.10
C ILE A 69 -13.57 0.46 5.66
N GLN A 70 -13.12 1.64 6.09
CA GLN A 70 -13.60 2.89 5.52
C GLN A 70 -13.38 2.91 4.00
N THR A 71 -14.40 3.27 3.22
CA THR A 71 -14.38 3.15 1.75
C THR A 71 -13.19 3.88 1.12
N GLU A 72 -12.80 5.04 1.67
CA GLU A 72 -11.64 5.82 1.21
C GLU A 72 -10.28 5.17 1.52
N CYS A 73 -10.23 4.29 2.52
CA CYS A 73 -9.01 3.58 2.92
C CYS A 73 -8.86 2.20 2.26
N LEU A 74 -9.84 1.75 1.46
CA LEU A 74 -9.85 0.42 0.86
C LEU A 74 -8.60 0.16 -0.01
N GLY A 75 -8.21 1.12 -0.85
CA GLY A 75 -7.08 0.96 -1.75
C GLY A 75 -5.74 0.76 -1.02
N ILE A 76 -5.49 1.54 0.03
CA ILE A 76 -4.28 1.43 0.85
C ILE A 76 -4.25 0.09 1.58
N ASN A 77 -5.36 -0.29 2.23
CA ASN A 77 -5.43 -1.57 2.95
C ASN A 77 -5.25 -2.76 2.00
N TYR A 78 -5.87 -2.72 0.82
CA TYR A 78 -5.67 -3.76 -0.21
C TYR A 78 -4.19 -3.95 -0.53
N ILE A 79 -3.47 -2.87 -0.87
CA ILE A 79 -2.03 -2.93 -1.16
C ILE A 79 -1.23 -3.43 0.05
N ASN A 80 -1.59 -3.03 1.27
CA ASN A 80 -0.90 -3.50 2.46
C ASN A 80 -1.04 -5.01 2.65
N TYR A 81 -2.23 -5.57 2.41
CA TYR A 81 -2.49 -6.99 2.51
C TYR A 81 -1.79 -7.79 1.40
N ILE A 82 -1.83 -7.32 0.15
CA ILE A 82 -1.28 -8.08 -0.98
C ILE A 82 0.23 -7.87 -1.20
N THR A 83 0.80 -6.75 -0.75
CA THR A 83 2.20 -6.36 -1.05
C THR A 83 3.03 -6.14 0.22
N ALA A 84 2.50 -5.39 1.19
CA ALA A 84 3.27 -5.01 2.39
C ALA A 84 3.31 -6.12 3.46
N LYS A 85 2.64 -7.26 3.22
CA LYS A 85 2.52 -8.40 4.14
C LYS A 85 1.89 -8.07 5.49
N SER A 86 1.05 -7.02 5.54
CA SER A 86 0.15 -6.83 6.68
C SER A 86 -0.96 -7.88 6.66
N SER A 87 -1.58 -8.15 7.81
CA SER A 87 -2.68 -9.13 7.90
C SER A 87 -4.02 -8.48 8.27
N ILE A 88 -5.13 -9.17 7.97
CA ILE A 88 -6.45 -8.78 8.45
C ILE A 88 -6.50 -8.80 9.98
N GLU A 89 -5.83 -9.76 10.61
CA GLU A 89 -5.71 -9.85 12.07
C GLU A 89 -5.08 -8.60 12.68
N GLU A 90 -3.95 -8.12 12.14
CA GLU A 90 -3.34 -6.85 12.58
C GLU A 90 -4.33 -5.67 12.43
N GLY A 91 -5.12 -5.66 11.36
CA GLY A 91 -6.16 -4.66 11.17
C GLY A 91 -7.30 -4.75 12.20
N LEU A 92 -7.71 -5.97 12.55
CA LEU A 92 -8.78 -6.23 13.52
C LEU A 92 -8.34 -5.91 14.95
N ASP A 93 -7.08 -6.18 15.31
CA ASP A 93 -6.48 -5.78 16.59
C ASP A 93 -6.49 -4.25 16.75
N ASN A 94 -6.13 -3.51 15.70
CA ASN A 94 -6.24 -2.04 15.68
C ASN A 94 -7.68 -1.53 15.79
N CYS A 95 -8.67 -2.38 15.45
CA CYS A 95 -10.09 -2.09 15.62
C CYS A 95 -10.67 -2.63 16.94
N GLU A 96 -9.82 -3.03 17.91
CA GLU A 96 -10.23 -3.57 19.21
C GLU A 96 -11.14 -4.81 19.12
N VAL A 97 -10.98 -5.64 18.09
CA VAL A 97 -11.72 -6.90 17.95
C VAL A 97 -11.06 -7.98 18.80
N GLU A 98 -11.84 -8.61 19.68
CA GLU A 98 -11.35 -9.68 20.54
C GLU A 98 -11.10 -10.99 19.77
N LEU A 99 -9.99 -11.64 20.07
CA LEU A 99 -9.62 -12.98 19.59
C LEU A 99 -10.01 -14.07 20.61
N PRO A 100 -10.30 -15.31 20.18
CA PRO A 100 -10.32 -15.77 18.79
C PRO A 100 -11.54 -15.23 18.02
N LEU A 101 -11.35 -14.99 16.72
CA LEU A 101 -12.42 -14.57 15.82
C LEU A 101 -13.48 -15.66 15.68
N THR A 102 -14.74 -15.24 15.71
CA THR A 102 -15.93 -16.02 15.34
C THR A 102 -16.52 -15.48 14.04
N ASN A 103 -17.40 -16.21 13.36
CA ASN A 103 -18.03 -15.67 12.13
C ASN A 103 -18.93 -14.45 12.36
N ASP A 104 -19.38 -14.24 13.61
CA ASP A 104 -20.27 -13.17 14.06
C ASP A 104 -19.56 -12.13 14.93
N PHE A 105 -18.22 -12.06 14.90
CA PHE A 105 -17.47 -11.05 15.64
C PHE A 105 -17.99 -9.64 15.35
N TYR A 106 -17.95 -8.80 16.38
CA TYR A 106 -18.32 -7.40 16.28
C TYR A 106 -17.08 -6.55 16.11
N GLN A 107 -17.08 -5.69 15.08
CA GLN A 107 -16.05 -4.68 14.89
C GLN A 107 -16.64 -3.32 15.28
N PRO A 108 -16.17 -2.69 16.38
CA PRO A 108 -16.76 -1.45 16.89
C PRO A 108 -16.62 -0.30 15.90
N ASP A 109 -15.44 -0.15 15.31
CA ASP A 109 -15.13 0.93 14.37
C ASP A 109 -14.55 0.37 13.07
N PRO A 110 -14.94 0.92 11.90
CA PRO A 110 -14.30 0.56 10.64
C PRO A 110 -12.80 0.86 10.68
N GLN A 111 -11.99 -0.02 10.10
CA GLN A 111 -10.57 0.20 9.91
C GLN A 111 -10.35 1.48 9.13
N ASP A 112 -9.78 2.46 9.82
CA ASP A 112 -9.23 3.64 9.20
C ASP A 112 -7.76 3.38 8.86
N CYS A 113 -7.26 4.08 7.84
CA CYS A 113 -5.87 3.99 7.44
C CYS A 113 -4.99 4.98 8.21
N GLY A 114 -5.44 5.44 9.39
CA GLY A 114 -4.86 6.55 10.15
C GLY A 114 -5.07 7.92 9.47
N GLY A 115 -5.92 7.98 8.45
CA GLY A 115 -6.02 9.09 7.50
C GLY A 115 -4.76 9.22 6.61
N PRO A 116 -4.87 9.90 5.46
CA PRO A 116 -3.72 10.23 4.62
C PRO A 116 -2.87 11.37 5.22
N ASP A 117 -2.91 11.61 6.54
CA ASP A 117 -2.11 12.64 7.20
C ASP A 117 -0.64 12.17 7.32
N PHE A 118 -0.05 12.04 6.15
CA PHE A 118 1.37 11.85 5.97
C PHE A 118 2.11 13.18 6.14
N GLU A 119 1.51 14.31 6.55
CA GLU A 119 2.26 15.59 6.61
C GLU A 119 3.54 15.47 7.46
N TYR A 120 3.47 14.73 8.57
CA TYR A 120 4.63 14.46 9.41
C TYR A 120 5.63 13.44 8.81
N ARG A 121 5.16 12.53 7.94
CA ARG A 121 5.98 11.51 7.28
C ARG A 121 6.47 11.91 5.88
N GLN A 122 5.84 12.89 5.23
CA GLN A 122 6.18 13.37 3.89
C GLN A 122 7.66 13.77 3.78
N PRO A 123 8.26 14.47 4.78
CA PRO A 123 9.71 14.75 4.76
C PRO A 123 10.59 13.51 4.86
N GLN A 124 10.04 12.40 5.39
CA GLN A 124 10.75 11.15 5.62
C GLN A 124 10.54 10.13 4.49
N GLN A 125 9.50 10.30 3.68
CA GLN A 125 9.21 9.42 2.57
C GLN A 125 10.22 9.62 1.44
N HIS A 126 10.73 8.48 0.96
CA HIS A 126 11.56 8.42 -0.22
C HIS A 126 10.68 8.41 -1.46
N VAL A 127 11.01 9.26 -2.42
CA VAL A 127 10.44 9.25 -3.76
C VAL A 127 11.49 8.76 -4.75
N TRP A 128 11.05 7.96 -5.72
CA TRP A 128 11.90 7.47 -6.80
C TRP A 128 11.60 8.29 -8.04
N VAL A 129 12.61 8.98 -8.54
CA VAL A 129 12.48 9.83 -9.73
C VAL A 129 13.42 9.36 -10.82
N ILE A 130 12.99 9.53 -12.06
CA ILE A 130 13.82 9.28 -13.23
C ILE A 130 14.36 10.63 -13.69
N ALA A 131 15.67 10.76 -13.76
CA ALA A 131 16.35 11.94 -14.24
C ALA A 131 17.05 11.64 -15.57
N GLU A 132 16.85 12.50 -16.55
CA GLU A 132 17.51 12.44 -17.84
C GLU A 132 18.95 12.98 -17.76
N PRO A 133 19.84 12.62 -18.71
CA PRO A 133 21.16 13.20 -18.80
C PRO A 133 21.11 14.74 -18.81
N GLY A 134 21.83 15.38 -17.89
CA GLY A 134 21.82 16.84 -17.70
C GLY A 134 20.96 17.32 -16.52
N GLU A 135 20.09 16.48 -15.97
CA GLU A 135 19.30 16.78 -14.76
C GLU A 135 20.00 16.35 -13.47
N PHE A 136 21.16 15.70 -13.58
CA PHE A 136 21.94 15.23 -12.44
C PHE A 136 23.44 15.46 -12.64
N GLU A 137 24.14 15.53 -11.51
CA GLU A 137 25.59 15.55 -11.40
C GLU A 137 26.08 14.22 -10.86
N GLU A 138 27.24 13.76 -11.32
CA GLU A 138 27.90 12.56 -10.83
C GLU A 138 29.14 12.90 -10.01
N SER A 139 29.46 12.08 -9.02
CA SER A 139 30.71 12.16 -8.28
C SER A 139 31.28 10.77 -7.98
N THR A 140 32.61 10.68 -8.03
CA THR A 140 33.39 9.52 -7.59
C THR A 140 34.29 9.89 -6.39
N ASP A 141 33.98 11.00 -5.72
CA ASP A 141 34.73 11.48 -4.56
C ASP A 141 34.68 10.44 -3.42
N PRO A 142 35.83 9.89 -2.97
CA PRO A 142 35.87 8.91 -1.89
C PRO A 142 35.16 9.35 -0.61
N GLU A 143 35.14 10.64 -0.27
CA GLU A 143 34.44 11.13 0.92
C GLU A 143 32.93 10.89 0.81
N LEU A 144 32.35 11.17 -0.35
CA LEU A 144 30.93 10.93 -0.63
C LEU A 144 30.60 9.45 -0.76
N LEU A 145 31.48 8.65 -1.36
CA LEU A 145 31.25 7.21 -1.53
C LEU A 145 31.25 6.45 -0.19
N ASN A 146 31.99 6.93 0.79
CA ASN A 146 32.12 6.28 2.10
C ASN A 146 30.87 6.44 2.99
N ASP A 147 29.93 7.31 2.63
CA ASP A 147 28.64 7.47 3.33
C ASP A 147 27.65 6.33 3.02
N PHE A 148 27.98 5.44 2.10
CA PHE A 148 27.10 4.38 1.60
C PHE A 148 27.64 2.98 1.91
N SER A 149 26.72 2.03 2.12
CA SER A 149 27.02 0.62 2.34
C SER A 149 26.04 -0.28 1.56
N PRO A 150 26.50 -1.14 0.64
CA PRO A 150 27.90 -1.28 0.21
C PRO A 150 28.42 0.00 -0.48
N ARG A 151 29.74 0.22 -0.44
CA ARG A 151 30.36 1.37 -1.09
C ARG A 151 30.14 1.29 -2.62
N PRO A 152 29.49 2.29 -3.24
CA PRO A 152 29.25 2.30 -4.69
C PRO A 152 30.48 2.79 -5.46
N ASP A 153 30.49 2.55 -6.78
CA ASP A 153 31.52 3.07 -7.69
C ASP A 153 31.34 4.57 -7.98
N LYS A 154 30.11 5.06 -7.95
CA LYS A 154 29.73 6.47 -8.13
C LYS A 154 28.46 6.80 -7.35
N VAL A 155 28.29 8.08 -7.05
CA VAL A 155 27.05 8.65 -6.52
C VAL A 155 26.55 9.73 -7.46
N ILE A 156 25.24 9.93 -7.48
CA ILE A 156 24.60 10.96 -8.29
C ILE A 156 23.67 11.82 -7.44
N ARG A 157 23.38 13.01 -7.91
CA ARG A 157 22.45 13.96 -7.28
C ARG A 157 21.83 14.85 -8.33
N LEU A 158 20.57 15.22 -8.17
CA LEU A 158 19.92 16.19 -9.07
C LEU A 158 20.68 17.51 -9.12
N THR A 159 20.64 18.20 -10.26
CA THR A 159 21.03 19.61 -10.34
C THR A 159 20.09 20.46 -9.48
N GLU A 160 20.52 21.67 -9.13
CA GLU A 160 19.69 22.60 -8.35
C GLU A 160 18.38 22.91 -9.06
N ASP A 161 18.45 23.28 -10.35
CA ASP A 161 17.28 23.59 -11.17
C ASP A 161 16.31 22.40 -11.26
N ALA A 162 16.83 21.19 -11.49
CA ALA A 162 16.00 19.98 -11.57
C ALA A 162 15.29 19.72 -10.23
N ALA A 163 16.03 19.73 -9.12
CA ALA A 163 15.47 19.46 -7.80
C ALA A 163 14.42 20.52 -7.37
N ASP A 164 14.70 21.80 -7.58
CA ASP A 164 13.80 22.88 -7.15
C ASP A 164 12.54 22.98 -8.01
N SER A 165 12.61 22.65 -9.31
CA SER A 165 11.45 22.66 -10.19
C SER A 165 10.35 21.68 -9.76
N VAL A 166 10.74 20.60 -9.09
CA VAL A 166 9.85 19.54 -8.59
C VAL A 166 10.02 19.35 -7.08
N GLY A 167 10.38 20.39 -6.33
CA GLY A 167 10.30 20.34 -4.86
C GLY A 167 11.00 19.17 -4.19
N LEU A 168 12.19 18.78 -4.64
CA LEU A 168 12.98 17.70 -4.06
C LEU A 168 14.17 18.24 -3.28
N VAL A 169 14.57 17.51 -2.24
CA VAL A 169 15.82 17.73 -1.52
C VAL A 169 16.97 17.24 -2.38
N ARG A 170 17.93 18.11 -2.64
CA ARG A 170 19.12 17.78 -3.40
C ARG A 170 20.10 16.95 -2.54
N SER A 171 20.08 15.62 -2.70
CA SER A 171 20.95 14.71 -1.93
C SER A 171 21.71 13.69 -2.81
N TRP A 172 22.94 13.37 -2.42
CA TRP A 172 23.72 12.30 -3.05
C TRP A 172 23.07 10.95 -2.79
N THR A 173 23.00 10.11 -3.81
CA THR A 173 22.39 8.78 -3.74
C THR A 173 23.09 7.81 -4.71
N ILE A 174 22.82 6.52 -4.55
CA ILE A 174 23.30 5.48 -5.46
C ILE A 174 22.37 5.47 -6.68
N PRO A 175 22.89 5.58 -7.92
CA PRO A 175 22.06 5.50 -9.12
C PRO A 175 21.43 4.11 -9.26
N GLY A 176 20.13 4.08 -9.54
CA GLY A 176 19.42 2.87 -9.97
C GLY A 176 19.23 2.83 -11.49
N ASP A 177 19.05 1.62 -12.02
CA ASP A 177 18.73 1.43 -13.44
C ASP A 177 17.29 1.87 -13.74
N THR A 178 17.09 2.54 -14.87
CA THR A 178 15.75 2.79 -15.39
C THR A 178 15.15 1.49 -15.92
N LYS A 179 14.02 1.08 -15.35
CA LYS A 179 13.18 0.02 -15.92
C LYS A 179 11.90 0.66 -16.45
N PRO A 180 11.36 0.19 -17.58
CA PRO A 180 10.02 0.60 -18.02
C PRO A 180 9.03 0.38 -16.88
N ILE A 181 8.31 1.45 -16.51
CA ILE A 181 7.21 1.33 -15.55
C ILE A 181 5.96 1.03 -16.37
N ASP A 182 5.33 -0.12 -16.10
CA ASP A 182 4.22 -0.69 -16.87
C ASP A 182 2.95 0.17 -16.90
N LEU A 183 2.93 1.26 -16.11
CA LEU A 183 1.80 2.18 -15.98
C LEU A 183 1.72 3.23 -17.10
N ALA A 184 2.79 3.47 -17.85
CA ALA A 184 2.81 4.55 -18.85
C ALA A 184 3.41 4.19 -20.21
N GLN A 185 3.97 2.98 -20.39
CA GLN A 185 4.75 2.59 -21.58
C GLN A 185 5.72 3.71 -22.06
N LYS A 186 6.26 4.48 -21.11
CA LYS A 186 7.13 5.61 -21.43
C LYS A 186 8.54 5.08 -21.62
N GLU A 187 9.10 5.29 -22.81
CA GLU A 187 10.53 5.09 -23.05
C GLU A 187 11.30 6.27 -22.47
N PHE A 188 12.41 5.98 -21.79
CA PHE A 188 13.32 6.98 -21.24
C PHE A 188 14.57 7.06 -22.12
N PRO A 189 15.18 8.25 -22.25
CA PRO A 189 16.37 8.40 -23.07
C PRO A 189 17.53 7.58 -22.51
N ASP A 190 18.41 7.16 -23.40
CA ASP A 190 19.65 6.45 -23.03
C ASP A 190 20.44 7.27 -22.01
N GLY A 191 20.87 6.62 -20.92
CA GLY A 191 21.61 7.25 -19.83
C GLY A 191 20.74 7.93 -18.77
N ALA A 192 19.41 7.83 -18.86
CA ALA A 192 18.55 8.16 -17.74
C ALA A 192 18.82 7.23 -16.54
N VAL A 193 18.62 7.78 -15.35
CA VAL A 193 18.93 7.11 -14.08
C VAL A 193 17.79 7.28 -13.09
N VAL A 194 17.61 6.30 -12.21
CA VAL A 194 16.68 6.39 -11.10
C VAL A 194 17.41 6.93 -9.86
N LEU A 195 16.85 7.95 -9.22
CA LEU A 195 17.32 8.49 -7.95
C LEU A 195 16.27 8.29 -6.87
N GLN A 196 16.70 7.84 -5.70
CA GLN A 196 15.92 7.95 -4.47
C GLN A 196 16.16 9.33 -3.84
N GLN A 197 15.12 10.16 -3.71
CA GLN A 197 15.18 11.50 -3.14
C GLN A 197 14.13 11.68 -2.03
N LYS A 198 14.17 12.82 -1.35
CA LYS A 198 13.15 13.23 -0.37
C LYS A 198 12.40 14.45 -0.88
N CYS A 199 11.13 14.59 -0.56
CA CYS A 199 10.37 15.80 -0.85
C CYS A 199 10.87 16.97 0.02
N LYS A 200 10.94 18.17 -0.56
CA LYS A 200 11.25 19.42 0.13
C LYS A 200 10.03 19.80 0.99
N PRO A 201 10.17 19.90 2.32
CA PRO A 201 9.05 20.26 3.19
C PRO A 201 8.46 21.62 2.82
N GLY A 202 7.13 21.70 2.77
CA GLY A 202 6.42 22.95 2.47
C GLY A 202 6.49 23.41 1.01
N PHE A 203 6.95 22.56 0.08
CA PHE A 203 6.88 22.87 -1.34
C PHE A 203 5.41 22.96 -1.81
N PRO A 204 5.01 24.02 -2.52
CA PRO A 204 3.61 24.27 -2.88
C PRO A 204 3.21 23.45 -4.10
N TRP A 205 3.11 22.13 -3.93
CA TRP A 205 2.62 21.23 -4.97
C TRP A 205 1.19 21.63 -5.40
N PRO A 206 0.85 21.53 -6.70
CA PRO A 206 -0.51 21.82 -7.15
C PRO A 206 -1.51 20.94 -6.42
N ALA A 207 -2.61 21.53 -5.95
CA ALA A 207 -3.65 20.83 -5.19
C ALA A 207 -4.27 19.63 -5.93
N ASP A 208 -4.16 19.62 -7.26
CA ASP A 208 -4.74 18.61 -8.15
C ASP A 208 -3.73 17.48 -8.53
N SER A 209 -2.61 17.35 -7.81
CA SER A 209 -1.53 16.40 -8.15
C SER A 209 -1.64 15.01 -7.49
N LEU A 210 -2.79 14.68 -6.91
CA LEU A 210 -3.08 13.37 -6.29
C LEU A 210 -4.42 12.83 -6.77
#